data_AF-A0A7Y2JKK4-F1
#
_entry.id   AF-A0A7Y2JKK4-F1
#
_cell.length_a   1.000
_cell.length_b   1.000
_cell.length_c   1.000
_cell.angle_alpha   90.00
_cell.angle_beta   90.00
_cell.angle_gamma   90.00
#
_symmetry.space_group_name_H-M   'P 1'
#
loop_
_entity.id
_entity.type
_entity.pdbx_description
1 polymer ?
#
loop_
_entity_poly.entity_id
_entity_poly.type
_entity_poly.pdbx_seq_one_letter_code
_entity_poly.pdbx_strand_id
1 'polypeptide(L)'
;MTIDPADLTARLVKCPSVTPDEGGAIQLLERLLSEHGFTCFRADRGGIANLVARWGEKGHPRTFGFNGHTDVVPVGDPADWSANPFSADIRDGWMIGRGTADMKSGVAAFVAAAIDHARSSPPDGAILITVTGDEEADATDGTTAILDWMETNGEKMTVCLVGEPTCLEKLGDTIKIGRRGSMTAFFT
;
A
#
# COMPACT_ATOMS: atom_id res chain seq x y z
N MET A 1 11.66 15.29 -10.14
CA MET A 1 10.67 16.19 -9.51
C MET A 1 10.20 15.50 -8.24
N THR A 2 9.90 16.23 -7.16
CA THR A 2 9.33 15.62 -5.94
C THR A 2 7.93 15.09 -6.26
N ILE A 3 7.61 13.88 -5.80
CA ILE A 3 6.29 13.27 -5.98
C ILE A 3 5.33 13.92 -4.98
N ASP A 4 4.27 14.54 -5.47
CA ASP A 4 3.19 15.03 -4.61
C ASP A 4 2.33 13.83 -4.16
N PRO A 5 2.27 13.52 -2.85
CA PRO A 5 1.45 12.41 -2.36
C PRO A 5 -0.04 12.62 -2.61
N ALA A 6 -0.55 13.86 -2.69
CA ALA A 6 -1.95 14.10 -3.01
C ALA A 6 -2.26 13.74 -4.48
N ASP A 7 -1.39 14.12 -5.42
CA ASP A 7 -1.52 13.71 -6.83
C ASP A 7 -1.43 12.19 -6.98
N LEU A 8 -0.47 11.55 -6.31
CA LEU A 8 -0.33 10.10 -6.34
C LEU A 8 -1.56 9.40 -5.75
N THR A 9 -2.12 9.93 -4.65
CA THR A 9 -3.39 9.42 -4.09
C THR A 9 -4.51 9.50 -5.13
N ALA A 10 -4.67 10.64 -5.80
CA ALA A 10 -5.71 10.79 -6.82
C ALA A 10 -5.55 9.80 -7.98
N ARG A 11 -4.31 9.57 -8.42
CA ARG A 11 -4.00 8.59 -9.48
C ARG A 11 -4.32 7.16 -9.04
N LEU A 12 -4.01 6.79 -7.79
CA LEU A 12 -4.36 5.49 -7.23
C LEU A 12 -5.87 5.34 -7.05
N VAL A 13 -6.58 6.37 -6.59
CA VAL A 13 -8.06 6.33 -6.44
C VAL A 13 -8.74 6.12 -7.79
N LYS A 14 -8.17 6.65 -8.88
CA LYS A 14 -8.66 6.43 -10.25
C LYS A 14 -8.44 5.01 -10.79
N CYS A 15 -7.67 4.17 -10.09
CA CYS A 15 -7.59 2.75 -10.36
C CYS A 15 -8.76 2.04 -9.66
N PRO A 16 -9.76 1.50 -10.39
CA PRO A 16 -10.90 0.81 -9.80
C PRO A 16 -10.49 -0.61 -9.36
N SER A 17 -9.74 -0.68 -8.27
CA SER A 17 -9.09 -1.89 -7.75
C SER A 17 -9.95 -2.61 -6.71
N VAL A 18 -11.20 -2.96 -7.06
CA VAL A 18 -12.03 -3.73 -6.13
C VAL A 18 -11.52 -5.17 -6.12
N THR A 19 -11.21 -5.73 -4.94
CA THR A 19 -10.65 -7.09 -4.81
C THR A 19 -11.48 -8.11 -5.59
N PRO A 20 -10.88 -8.96 -6.46
CA PRO A 20 -9.44 -9.18 -6.67
C PRO A 20 -8.79 -8.35 -7.81
N ASP A 21 -9.52 -7.41 -8.41
CA ASP A 21 -9.02 -6.67 -9.58
C ASP A 21 -7.90 -5.69 -9.20
N GLU A 22 -6.76 -5.77 -9.89
CA GLU A 22 -5.63 -4.84 -9.67
C GLU A 22 -6.00 -3.38 -9.99
N GLY A 23 -6.92 -3.15 -10.93
CA GLY A 23 -7.32 -1.82 -11.40
C GLY A 23 -6.18 -0.97 -11.99
N GLY A 24 -4.99 -1.55 -12.20
CA GLY A 24 -3.75 -0.87 -12.59
C GLY A 24 -3.00 -0.17 -11.44
N ALA A 25 -3.42 -0.34 -10.19
CA ALA A 25 -2.83 0.34 -9.05
C ALA A 25 -1.40 -0.16 -8.75
N ILE A 26 -1.19 -1.49 -8.71
CA ILE A 26 0.13 -2.06 -8.44
C ILE A 26 1.09 -1.77 -9.60
N GLN A 27 0.65 -1.95 -10.86
CA GLN A 27 1.40 -1.53 -12.07
C GLN A 27 1.83 -0.06 -12.02
N LEU A 28 0.96 0.84 -11.56
CA LEU A 28 1.30 2.25 -11.41
C LEU A 28 2.44 2.46 -10.41
N LEU A 29 2.39 1.79 -9.27
CA LEU A 29 3.41 1.86 -8.23
C LEU A 29 4.74 1.25 -8.69
N GLU A 30 4.69 0.07 -9.31
CA GLU A 30 5.85 -0.64 -9.85
C GLU A 30 6.62 0.23 -10.83
N ARG A 31 5.92 0.84 -11.80
CA ARG A 31 6.54 1.76 -12.75
C ARG A 31 7.16 2.97 -12.05
N LEU A 32 6.40 3.62 -11.16
CA LEU A 32 6.86 4.82 -10.47
C LEU A 32 8.11 4.55 -9.62
N LEU A 33 8.12 3.45 -8.86
CA LEU A 33 9.23 3.06 -8.00
C LEU A 33 10.46 2.66 -8.84
N SER A 34 10.26 1.91 -9.93
CA SER A 34 11.34 1.52 -10.86
C SER A 34 12.02 2.73 -11.50
N GLU A 35 11.24 3.74 -11.92
CA GLU A 35 11.75 5.01 -12.47
C GLU A 35 12.58 5.80 -11.44
N HIS A 36 12.42 5.51 -10.15
CA HIS A 36 13.09 6.21 -9.04
C HIS A 36 14.11 5.32 -8.30
N GLY A 37 14.62 4.28 -8.97
CA GLY A 37 15.78 3.51 -8.50
C GLY A 37 15.45 2.40 -7.51
N PHE A 38 14.19 1.98 -7.41
CA PHE A 38 13.82 0.77 -6.69
C PHE A 38 13.84 -0.44 -7.63
N THR A 39 14.39 -1.56 -7.16
CA THR A 39 14.23 -2.85 -7.81
C THR A 39 12.89 -3.44 -7.40
N CYS A 40 11.98 -3.62 -8.37
CA CYS A 40 10.64 -4.15 -8.13
C CYS A 40 10.54 -5.63 -8.50
N PHE A 41 9.73 -6.37 -7.74
CA PHE A 41 9.41 -7.77 -7.94
C PHE A 41 7.91 -7.97 -7.77
N ARG A 42 7.35 -8.92 -8.52
CA ARG A 42 5.97 -9.36 -8.40
C ARG A 42 5.91 -10.66 -7.59
N ALA A 43 5.11 -10.64 -6.52
CA ALA A 43 4.80 -11.80 -5.69
C ALA A 43 3.36 -12.28 -5.94
N ASP A 44 2.93 -12.19 -7.21
CA ASP A 44 1.56 -12.46 -7.60
C ASP A 44 1.20 -13.93 -7.35
N ARG A 45 0.02 -14.17 -6.78
CA ARG A 45 -0.47 -15.51 -6.47
C ARG A 45 -1.99 -15.54 -6.56
N GLY A 46 -2.56 -16.65 -7.04
CA GLY A 46 -4.03 -16.82 -7.06
C GLY A 46 -4.80 -15.79 -7.92
N GLY A 47 -4.12 -15.04 -8.80
CA GLY A 47 -4.73 -13.91 -9.52
C GLY A 47 -4.65 -12.57 -8.79
N ILE A 48 -4.09 -12.55 -7.58
CA ILE A 48 -3.82 -11.33 -6.81
C ILE A 48 -2.47 -10.74 -7.21
N ALA A 49 -2.49 -9.44 -7.53
CA ALA A 49 -1.30 -8.63 -7.79
C ALA A 49 -0.62 -8.22 -6.47
N ASN A 50 0.68 -8.49 -6.34
CA ASN A 50 1.48 -8.14 -5.16
C ASN A 50 2.83 -7.56 -5.59
N LEU A 51 3.25 -6.47 -4.94
CA LEU A 51 4.51 -5.79 -5.22
C LEU A 51 5.46 -5.85 -4.03
N VAL A 52 6.72 -6.14 -4.33
CA VAL A 52 7.86 -5.93 -3.44
C VAL A 52 8.84 -5.00 -4.15
N ALA A 53 9.13 -3.84 -3.57
CA ALA A 53 10.06 -2.86 -4.13
C ALA A 53 11.18 -2.53 -3.15
N ARG A 54 12.42 -2.63 -3.59
CA ARG A 54 13.63 -2.49 -2.77
C ARG A 54 14.50 -1.34 -3.23
N TRP A 55 14.91 -0.49 -2.30
CA TRP A 55 16.02 0.44 -2.46
C TRP A 55 17.11 0.14 -1.42
N GLY A 56 18.38 0.27 -1.81
CA GLY A 56 19.53 -0.06 -0.97
C GLY A 56 19.88 -1.56 -0.94
N GLU A 57 20.97 -1.90 -0.27
CA GLU A 57 21.52 -3.26 -0.28
C GLU A 57 20.61 -4.27 0.45
N LYS A 58 20.49 -5.46 -0.13
CA LYS A 58 19.79 -6.59 0.49
C LYS A 58 20.56 -7.07 1.72
N GLY A 59 19.83 -7.42 2.78
CA GLY A 59 20.43 -7.88 4.05
C GLY A 59 21.02 -6.75 4.90
N HIS A 60 20.86 -5.48 4.51
CA HIS A 60 21.31 -4.36 5.32
C HIS A 60 20.63 -4.37 6.71
N PRO A 61 21.37 -4.19 7.82
CA PRO A 61 20.82 -4.32 9.17
C PRO A 61 19.76 -3.26 9.50
N ARG A 62 19.77 -2.14 8.78
CA ARG A 62 18.77 -1.06 8.86
C ARG A 62 17.84 -1.10 7.64
N THR A 63 17.10 -2.20 7.48
CA THR A 63 16.05 -2.29 6.45
C THR A 63 14.71 -1.82 7.04
N PHE A 64 14.23 -0.66 6.60
CA PHE A 64 12.93 -0.11 6.98
C PHE A 64 11.85 -0.56 6.00
N GLY A 65 10.80 -1.18 6.51
CA GLY A 65 9.67 -1.68 5.76
C GLY A 65 8.47 -0.74 5.77
N PHE A 66 7.83 -0.57 4.62
CA PHE A 66 6.46 -0.08 4.54
C PHE A 66 5.57 -1.19 3.99
N ASN A 67 4.39 -1.35 4.56
CA ASN A 67 3.37 -2.26 4.05
C ASN A 67 2.03 -1.55 3.87
N GLY A 68 1.29 -1.94 2.84
CA GLY A 68 -0.07 -1.49 2.61
C GLY A 68 -0.78 -2.30 1.56
N HIS A 69 -1.98 -1.85 1.20
CA HIS A 69 -2.78 -2.47 0.17
C HIS A 69 -3.36 -1.42 -0.79
N THR A 70 -3.70 -1.85 -2.00
CA THR A 70 -4.30 -0.98 -3.04
C THR A 70 -5.69 -1.41 -3.45
N ASP A 71 -6.08 -2.63 -3.09
CA ASP A 71 -7.45 -3.06 -3.23
C ASP A 71 -8.38 -2.27 -2.34
N VAL A 72 -9.65 -2.26 -2.70
CA VAL A 72 -10.68 -1.52 -1.98
C VAL A 72 -11.95 -2.35 -1.92
N VAL A 73 -12.72 -2.18 -0.84
CA VAL A 73 -14.06 -2.76 -0.76
C VAL A 73 -15.00 -2.26 -1.87
N PRO A 74 -16.08 -3.01 -2.19
CA PRO A 74 -17.11 -2.57 -3.12
C PRO A 74 -17.63 -1.15 -2.83
N VAL A 75 -18.02 -0.46 -3.89
CA VAL A 75 -18.50 0.94 -3.80
C VAL A 75 -19.96 1.06 -3.34
N GLY A 76 -20.71 -0.04 -3.29
CA GLY A 76 -22.15 -0.01 -3.01
C GLY A 76 -22.94 0.57 -4.19
N ASP A 77 -24.06 1.24 -3.92
CA ASP A 77 -24.84 1.94 -4.95
C ASP A 77 -24.15 3.25 -5.37
N PRO A 78 -23.75 3.42 -6.64
CA PRO A 78 -23.15 4.66 -7.12
C PRO A 78 -24.03 5.90 -6.93
N ALA A 79 -25.36 5.75 -6.83
CA ALA A 79 -26.29 6.86 -6.63
C ALA A 79 -26.19 7.49 -5.22
N ASP A 80 -25.67 6.74 -4.24
CA ASP A 80 -25.47 7.23 -2.87
C ASP A 80 -24.22 8.09 -2.72
N TRP A 81 -23.37 8.12 -3.75
CA TRP A 81 -22.14 8.91 -3.72
C TRP A 81 -22.37 10.35 -4.19
N SER A 82 -21.76 11.31 -3.48
CA SER A 82 -21.75 12.71 -3.88
C SER A 82 -20.82 12.99 -5.07
N ALA A 83 -19.92 12.05 -5.40
CA ALA A 83 -18.97 12.09 -6.52
C ALA A 83 -18.73 10.66 -7.03
N ASN A 84 -18.32 10.48 -8.29
CA ASN A 84 -17.95 9.14 -8.75
C ASN A 84 -16.84 8.56 -7.83
N PRO A 85 -16.99 7.33 -7.30
CA PRO A 85 -16.08 6.77 -6.29
C PRO A 85 -14.63 6.63 -6.76
N PHE A 86 -14.37 6.61 -8.06
CA PHE A 86 -13.04 6.51 -8.65
C PHE A 86 -12.63 7.80 -9.39
N SER A 87 -13.27 8.95 -9.09
CA SER A 87 -12.91 10.24 -9.69
C SER A 87 -11.72 10.94 -9.02
N ALA A 88 -11.56 10.71 -7.71
CA ALA A 88 -10.69 11.50 -6.84
C ALA A 88 -11.07 13.00 -6.82
N ASP A 89 -12.36 13.30 -6.85
CA ASP A 89 -12.88 14.67 -6.77
C ASP A 89 -12.39 15.39 -5.50
N ILE A 90 -11.86 16.60 -5.64
CA ILE A 90 -11.49 17.43 -4.48
C ILE A 90 -12.58 18.48 -4.24
N ARG A 91 -13.16 18.50 -3.04
CA ARG A 91 -14.15 19.49 -2.60
C ARG A 91 -13.80 19.99 -1.20
N ASP A 92 -13.71 21.30 -1.05
CA ASP A 92 -13.39 21.96 0.24
C ASP A 92 -12.12 21.42 0.93
N GLY A 93 -11.12 21.06 0.13
CA GLY A 93 -9.85 20.50 0.62
C GLY A 93 -9.87 19.00 0.93
N TRP A 94 -11.00 18.32 0.71
CA TRP A 94 -11.14 16.88 0.90
C TRP A 94 -11.15 16.16 -0.44
N MET A 95 -10.35 15.11 -0.57
CA MET A 95 -10.43 14.18 -1.70
C MET A 95 -11.53 13.14 -1.42
N ILE A 96 -12.47 13.03 -2.34
CA ILE A 96 -13.60 12.12 -2.29
C ILE A 96 -13.33 10.99 -3.29
N GLY A 97 -13.26 9.78 -2.77
CA GLY A 97 -13.13 8.57 -3.58
C GLY A 97 -12.85 7.35 -2.74
N ARG A 98 -13.28 6.18 -3.22
CA ARG A 98 -13.05 4.89 -2.58
C ARG A 98 -11.54 4.65 -2.50
N GLY A 99 -11.11 4.33 -1.29
CA GLY A 99 -9.72 4.04 -0.95
C GLY A 99 -8.87 5.26 -0.60
N THR A 100 -9.44 6.48 -0.65
CA THR A 100 -8.69 7.69 -0.26
C THR A 100 -8.17 7.58 1.17
N ALA A 101 -9.04 7.27 2.13
CA ALA A 101 -8.63 7.03 3.52
C ALA A 101 -8.00 5.63 3.70
N ASP A 102 -8.53 4.62 3.02
CA ASP A 102 -8.24 3.21 3.27
C ASP A 102 -7.81 2.44 2.01
N MET A 103 -6.51 2.31 1.72
CA MET A 103 -5.41 3.06 2.33
C MET A 103 -4.50 3.72 1.29
N LYS A 104 -5.06 4.08 0.12
CA LYS A 104 -4.29 4.61 -1.01
C LYS A 104 -3.53 5.89 -0.67
N SER A 105 -4.04 6.74 0.23
CA SER A 105 -3.29 7.91 0.71
C SER A 105 -2.09 7.54 1.58
N GLY A 106 -2.21 6.53 2.43
CA GLY A 106 -1.09 5.96 3.19
C GLY A 106 0.00 5.41 2.26
N VAL A 107 -0.41 4.65 1.23
CA VAL A 107 0.48 4.13 0.19
C VAL A 107 1.19 5.26 -0.58
N ALA A 108 0.43 6.24 -1.05
CA ALA A 108 0.98 7.38 -1.77
C ALA A 108 2.00 8.16 -0.92
N ALA A 109 1.68 8.39 0.36
CA ALA A 109 2.53 9.12 1.28
C ALA A 109 3.87 8.41 1.53
N PHE A 110 3.86 7.11 1.84
CA PHE A 110 5.13 6.41 2.08
C PHE A 110 5.93 6.19 0.80
N VAL A 111 5.29 6.01 -0.36
CA VAL A 111 5.98 5.90 -1.65
C VAL A 111 6.67 7.21 -2.02
N ALA A 112 5.97 8.34 -1.89
CA ALA A 112 6.55 9.65 -2.14
C ALA A 112 7.73 9.94 -1.20
N ALA A 113 7.58 9.65 0.09
CA ALA A 113 8.64 9.82 1.09
C ALA A 113 9.85 8.92 0.83
N ALA A 114 9.64 7.65 0.46
CA ALA A 114 10.70 6.71 0.14
C ALA A 114 11.49 7.14 -1.11
N ILE A 115 10.80 7.62 -2.15
CA ILE A 115 11.43 8.16 -3.35
C ILE A 115 12.26 9.42 -3.03
N ASP A 116 11.72 10.33 -2.22
CA ASP A 116 12.45 11.54 -1.82
C ASP A 116 13.72 11.19 -1.02
N HIS A 117 13.60 10.28 -0.05
CA HIS A 117 14.73 9.80 0.75
C HIS A 117 15.81 9.12 -0.11
N ALA A 118 15.39 8.24 -1.03
CA ALA A 118 16.28 7.53 -1.94
C ALA A 118 17.08 8.46 -2.86
N ARG A 119 16.52 9.64 -3.18
CA ARG A 119 17.16 10.67 -4.01
C ARG A 119 18.12 11.55 -3.23
N SER A 120 17.81 11.85 -1.96
CA SER A 120 18.56 12.83 -1.16
C SER A 120 19.68 12.22 -0.32
N SER A 121 19.67 10.90 -0.11
CA SER A 121 20.50 10.26 0.92
C SER A 121 21.42 9.20 0.30
N PRO A 122 22.71 9.17 0.65
CA PRO A 122 23.52 7.99 0.37
C PRO A 122 22.92 6.78 1.11
N PRO A 123 22.98 5.56 0.54
CA PRO A 123 22.36 4.38 1.13
C PRO A 123 23.10 3.94 2.40
N ASP A 124 22.78 4.56 3.53
CA ASP A 124 23.08 4.09 4.90
C ASP A 124 21.83 3.40 5.49
N GLY A 125 21.30 2.46 4.70
CA GLY A 125 19.98 1.88 4.93
C GLY A 125 19.45 1.16 3.70
N ALA A 126 18.35 0.45 3.91
CA ALA A 126 17.53 -0.05 2.83
C ALA A 126 16.05 0.24 3.12
N ILE A 127 15.27 0.44 2.07
CA ILE A 127 13.82 0.58 2.14
C ILE A 127 13.20 -0.59 1.40
N LEU A 128 12.24 -1.26 2.03
CA LEU A 128 11.42 -2.28 1.40
C LEU A 128 9.96 -1.84 1.45
N ILE A 129 9.33 -1.71 0.29
CA ILE A 129 7.92 -1.40 0.16
C ILE A 129 7.21 -2.68 -0.28
N THR A 130 6.19 -3.09 0.46
CA THR A 130 5.34 -4.21 0.10
C THR A 130 3.90 -3.75 -0.04
N VAL A 131 3.27 -4.04 -1.17
CA VAL A 131 1.89 -3.62 -1.43
C VAL A 131 1.10 -4.80 -2.00
N THR A 132 -0.02 -5.12 -1.37
CA THR A 132 -0.92 -6.19 -1.82
C THR A 132 -2.16 -5.65 -2.53
N GLY A 133 -2.79 -6.50 -3.34
CA GLY A 133 -4.11 -6.29 -3.95
C GLY A 133 -5.21 -7.14 -3.32
N ASP A 134 -5.00 -7.71 -2.12
CA ASP A 134 -6.00 -8.49 -1.38
C ASP A 134 -5.71 -8.42 0.13
N GLU A 135 -6.19 -7.36 0.77
CA GLU A 135 -6.26 -7.25 2.24
C GLU A 135 -7.71 -7.35 2.74
N GLU A 136 -8.64 -6.78 1.97
CA GLU A 136 -10.02 -6.54 2.41
C GLU A 136 -10.96 -7.74 2.22
N ALA A 137 -10.56 -8.75 1.44
CA ALA A 137 -11.35 -9.94 1.18
C ALA A 137 -10.85 -11.16 1.98
N ASP A 138 -10.59 -12.29 1.33
CA ASP A 138 -10.13 -13.50 2.01
C ASP A 138 -8.63 -13.43 2.39
N ALA A 139 -7.86 -12.54 1.75
CA ALA A 139 -6.45 -12.25 2.04
C ALA A 139 -5.52 -13.48 2.01
N THR A 140 -5.91 -14.56 1.32
CA THR A 140 -5.14 -15.81 1.27
C THR A 140 -3.94 -15.72 0.34
N ASP A 141 -4.03 -14.89 -0.70
CA ASP A 141 -3.02 -14.73 -1.75
C ASP A 141 -2.44 -13.31 -1.82
N GLY A 142 -2.80 -12.45 -0.86
CA GLY A 142 -2.26 -11.11 -0.71
C GLY A 142 -0.93 -11.06 0.03
N THR A 143 -0.91 -10.40 1.19
CA THR A 143 0.32 -10.20 2.00
C THR A 143 1.03 -11.51 2.38
N THR A 144 0.29 -12.61 2.54
CA THR A 144 0.87 -13.95 2.76
C THR A 144 1.79 -14.39 1.61
N ALA A 145 1.43 -14.10 0.35
CA ALA A 145 2.27 -14.40 -0.81
C ALA A 145 3.55 -13.59 -0.82
N ILE A 146 3.48 -12.33 -0.37
CA ILE A 146 4.65 -11.47 -0.20
C ILE A 146 5.58 -12.05 0.86
N LEU A 147 5.06 -12.52 2.00
CA LEU A 147 5.86 -13.11 3.06
C LEU A 147 6.56 -14.41 2.60
N ASP A 148 5.85 -15.29 1.88
CA ASP A 148 6.43 -16.51 1.31
C ASP A 148 7.52 -16.21 0.27
N TRP A 149 7.28 -15.19 -0.57
CA TRP A 149 8.28 -14.70 -1.51
C TRP A 149 9.50 -14.17 -0.77
N MET A 150 9.30 -13.39 0.31
CA MET A 150 10.39 -12.84 1.10
C MET A 150 11.22 -13.95 1.74
N GLU A 151 10.59 -14.96 2.34
CA GLU A 151 11.29 -16.10 2.93
C GLU A 151 12.11 -16.86 1.88
N THR A 152 11.49 -17.20 0.74
CA THR A 152 12.14 -17.92 -0.35
C THR A 152 13.34 -17.16 -0.92
N ASN A 153 13.24 -15.83 -0.97
CA ASN A 153 14.30 -14.99 -1.49
C ASN A 153 15.26 -14.53 -0.40
N GLY A 154 15.14 -14.93 0.87
CA GLY A 154 16.01 -14.44 1.95
C GLY A 154 15.92 -12.92 2.12
N GLU A 155 14.72 -12.38 1.98
CA GLU A 155 14.37 -10.98 2.14
C GLU A 155 13.76 -10.70 3.51
N LYS A 156 14.11 -9.58 4.13
CA LYS A 156 13.62 -9.25 5.48
C LYS A 156 13.60 -7.76 5.77
N MET A 157 12.60 -7.33 6.54
CA MET A 157 12.53 -6.01 7.16
C MET A 157 12.99 -6.08 8.62
N THR A 158 13.73 -5.08 9.09
CA THR A 158 14.11 -4.94 10.51
C THR A 158 12.95 -4.35 11.32
N VAL A 159 12.25 -3.39 10.72
CA VAL A 159 11.04 -2.74 11.24
C VAL A 159 10.04 -2.59 10.10
N CYS A 160 8.75 -2.58 10.39
CA CYS A 160 7.70 -2.36 9.40
C CYS A 160 6.69 -1.34 9.92
N LEU A 161 6.35 -0.37 9.09
CA LEU A 161 5.21 0.53 9.28
C LEU A 161 4.10 0.16 8.30
N VAL A 162 2.95 -0.25 8.83
CA VAL A 162 1.75 -0.50 8.02
C VAL A 162 0.99 0.83 7.89
N GLY A 163 0.68 1.24 6.67
CA GLY A 163 0.11 2.56 6.35
C GLY A 163 -1.41 2.71 6.58
N GLU A 164 -2.04 1.76 7.27
CA GLU A 164 -3.47 1.77 7.62
C GLU A 164 -3.91 3.09 8.28
N PRO A 165 -5.15 3.57 8.04
CA PRO A 165 -5.70 4.71 8.77
C PRO A 165 -5.82 4.38 10.26
N THR A 166 -5.11 5.14 11.10
CA THR A 166 -5.05 4.89 12.55
C THR A 166 -5.60 6.03 13.40
N CYS A 167 -5.60 7.26 12.88
CA CYS A 167 -6.04 8.44 13.61
C CYS A 167 -7.54 8.48 13.83
N LEU A 168 -7.96 9.10 14.94
CA LEU A 168 -9.38 9.27 15.28
C LEU A 168 -9.92 10.61 14.80
N GLU A 169 -9.21 11.70 15.09
CA GLU A 169 -9.63 13.07 14.78
C GLU A 169 -8.56 13.85 14.00
N LYS A 170 -7.29 13.64 14.35
CA LYS A 170 -6.15 14.38 13.79
C LYS A 170 -5.03 13.42 13.43
N LEU A 171 -4.41 13.64 12.28
CA LEU A 171 -3.26 12.86 11.84
C LEU A 171 -2.20 12.77 12.95
N GLY A 172 -1.83 11.54 13.32
CA GLY A 172 -0.82 11.27 14.36
C GLY A 172 -1.33 11.21 15.80
N ASP A 173 -2.63 11.40 16.05
CA ASP A 173 -3.19 11.27 17.41
C ASP A 173 -3.13 9.84 17.97
N THR A 174 -3.06 8.85 17.08
CA THR A 174 -3.13 7.43 17.40
C THR A 174 -2.21 6.65 16.48
N ILE A 175 -1.46 5.71 17.06
CA ILE A 175 -0.73 4.67 16.33
C ILE A 175 -1.13 3.31 16.89
N LYS A 176 -1.15 2.27 16.05
CA LYS A 176 -1.40 0.90 16.49
C LYS A 176 -0.07 0.15 16.56
N ILE A 177 0.32 -0.30 17.75
CA ILE A 177 1.54 -1.11 17.96
C ILE A 177 1.26 -2.62 18.01
N GLY A 178 0.01 -3.01 17.75
CA GLY A 178 -0.42 -4.40 17.76
C GLY A 178 -1.93 -4.53 17.51
N ARG A 179 -2.37 -5.75 17.21
CA ARG A 179 -3.78 -6.14 17.05
C ARG A 179 -4.05 -7.41 17.88
N ARG A 180 -5.31 -7.64 18.22
CA ARG A 180 -5.75 -8.89 18.87
C ARG A 180 -5.85 -9.99 17.81
N GLY A 181 -5.68 -11.25 18.22
CA GLY A 181 -6.12 -12.39 17.41
C GLY A 181 -7.66 -12.50 17.38
N SER A 182 -8.19 -13.21 16.39
CA SER A 182 -9.61 -13.54 16.26
C SER A 182 -9.78 -15.05 16.12
N MET A 183 -10.74 -15.64 16.82
CA MET A 183 -11.06 -17.07 16.77
C MET A 183 -12.57 -17.26 16.80
N THR A 184 -13.09 -18.03 15.85
CA THR A 184 -14.50 -18.40 15.76
C THR A 184 -14.61 -19.92 15.83
N ALA A 185 -15.47 -20.44 16.71
CA ALA A 185 -15.73 -21.88 16.85
C ALA A 185 -17.21 -22.17 16.59
N PHE A 186 -17.48 -23.17 15.75
CA PHE A 186 -18.82 -23.68 15.48
C PHE A 186 -18.97 -25.04 16.14
N PHE A 187 -20.06 -25.24 16.88
CA PHE A 187 -20.38 -26.50 17.54
C PHE A 187 -21.67 -27.06 16.94
N THR A 188 -21.62 -28.32 16.53
CA THR A 188 -22.76 -29.11 16.03
C THR A 188 -23.15 -30.18 17.03
#